data_AF-A0A8T4HCD1-F1
#
_entry.id   AF-A0A8T4HCD1-F1
#
_cell.length_a   1.000
_cell.length_b   1.000
_cell.length_c   1.000
_cell.angle_alpha   90.00
_cell.angle_beta   90.00
_cell.angle_gamma   90.00
#
_symmetry.space_group_name_H-M   'P 1'
#
loop_
_entity.id
_entity.type
_entity.pdbx_description
1 polymer ?
#
loop_
_entity_poly.entity_id
_entity_poly.type
_entity_poly.pdbx_seq_one_letter_code
_entity_poly.pdbx_strand_id
1 'polypeptide(L)'
;MSRTRTRWIAAPLAAAALTLTYAGYQAGAAEPSAQGADVSGRAAGAAAPCLTDATTLVGDLDGDAHPDKITNPEHTGTGMTVQWGGTNGSFGEKIPVRNLLGAEKGEIAAAAVADFDNDGTLDMVVNIVEPSGGDDPSTARLAEYRPGPLDRTNLRSPDARHSDIGEHGEVQQLSVARYNDDEYPDLAVLNNSGDGQMDRDVRLSQPGGGLGDYDYEAKEKYGEFGTWAEPPAMPGDGWKQFYKPCS
;
A
#
# COMPACT_ATOMS: atom_id res chain seq x y z
N MET A 1 -15.18 63.63 28.08
CA MET A 1 -15.83 64.72 27.31
C MET A 1 -15.23 64.67 25.90
N SER A 2 -15.90 64.70 24.76
CA SER A 2 -17.28 64.87 24.36
C SER A 2 -17.40 64.26 22.96
N ARG A 3 -18.55 63.68 22.65
CA ARG A 3 -18.96 63.20 21.31
C ARG A 3 -19.01 64.36 20.31
N THR A 4 -18.81 64.06 19.03
CA THR A 4 -19.62 64.69 17.98
C THR A 4 -19.78 63.78 16.75
N ARG A 5 -21.04 63.45 16.48
CA ARG A 5 -21.58 62.81 15.29
C ARG A 5 -21.65 63.83 14.16
N THR A 6 -21.58 63.44 12.89
CA THR A 6 -22.57 63.93 11.90
C THR A 6 -22.77 62.97 10.73
N ARG A 7 -24.03 62.89 10.30
CA ARG A 7 -24.64 62.00 9.32
C ARG A 7 -24.71 62.66 7.93
N TRP A 8 -24.64 61.82 6.90
CA TRP A 8 -25.41 61.76 5.63
C TRP A 8 -26.13 63.02 5.11
N ILE A 9 -25.96 63.36 3.81
CA ILE A 9 -27.03 63.69 2.83
C ILE A 9 -26.53 63.36 1.40
N ALA A 10 -27.45 62.93 0.53
CA ALA A 10 -27.29 62.35 -0.80
C ALA A 10 -27.46 63.32 -2.00
N ALA A 11 -26.87 62.92 -3.14
CA ALA A 11 -27.32 63.03 -4.56
C ALA A 11 -27.56 64.43 -5.18
N PRO A 12 -27.77 64.57 -6.52
CA PRO A 12 -27.40 63.79 -7.72
C PRO A 12 -26.67 64.68 -8.78
N LEU A 13 -26.43 64.18 -10.01
CA LEU A 13 -26.45 64.86 -11.34
C LEU A 13 -25.52 64.09 -12.29
N ALA A 14 -26.06 63.26 -13.18
CA ALA A 14 -26.51 63.59 -14.53
C ALA A 14 -25.40 63.42 -15.58
N ALA A 15 -25.73 62.60 -16.58
CA ALA A 15 -24.87 62.05 -17.61
C ALA A 15 -24.31 63.10 -18.59
N ALA A 16 -23.11 62.82 -19.09
CA ALA A 16 -22.70 63.24 -20.42
C ALA A 16 -22.03 62.04 -21.11
N ALA A 17 -22.67 61.57 -22.17
CA ALA A 17 -22.17 60.53 -23.06
C ALA A 17 -21.08 61.12 -23.96
N LEU A 18 -19.95 60.42 -24.05
CA LEU A 18 -18.92 60.65 -25.07
C LEU A 18 -18.67 59.31 -25.75
N THR A 19 -19.18 59.19 -26.97
CA THR A 19 -18.88 58.12 -27.90
C THR A 19 -17.48 58.36 -28.48
N LEU A 20 -16.51 57.54 -28.10
CA LEU A 20 -15.30 57.32 -28.89
C LEU A 20 -15.26 55.85 -29.31
N THR A 21 -15.50 55.63 -30.60
CA THR A 21 -15.09 54.42 -31.31
C THR A 21 -13.59 54.48 -31.54
N TYR A 22 -12.84 53.56 -30.93
CA TYR A 22 -11.57 53.13 -31.48
C TYR A 22 -11.42 51.62 -31.28
N ALA A 23 -11.17 50.94 -32.39
CA ALA A 23 -10.91 49.52 -32.46
C ALA A 23 -9.64 49.19 -31.66
N GLY A 24 -9.83 48.37 -30.63
CA GLY A 24 -8.76 47.67 -29.94
C GLY A 24 -9.13 46.20 -29.90
N TYR A 25 -8.23 45.36 -30.39
CA TYR A 25 -8.27 43.91 -30.26
C TYR A 25 -8.73 43.51 -28.84
N GLN A 26 -9.93 42.95 -28.73
CA GLN A 26 -10.34 42.19 -27.56
C GLN A 26 -10.09 40.73 -27.90
N ALA A 27 -9.07 40.15 -27.28
CA ALA A 27 -8.99 38.72 -27.12
C ALA A 27 -10.26 38.32 -26.36
N GLY A 28 -11.23 37.78 -27.10
CA GLY A 28 -12.48 37.30 -26.53
C GLY A 28 -12.18 36.16 -25.59
N ALA A 29 -12.34 36.42 -24.29
CA ALA A 29 -12.80 35.40 -23.37
C ALA A 29 -14.22 35.01 -23.83
N ALA A 30 -14.27 33.99 -24.68
CA ALA A 30 -15.44 33.18 -24.94
C ALA A 30 -15.03 31.75 -24.61
N GLU A 31 -15.76 31.20 -23.66
CA GLU A 31 -15.65 29.88 -23.04
C GLU A 31 -15.11 28.81 -24.01
N PRO A 32 -13.98 28.15 -23.68
CA PRO A 32 -13.66 26.91 -24.36
C PRO A 32 -14.73 25.91 -23.92
N SER A 33 -15.53 25.48 -24.89
CA SER A 33 -16.26 24.22 -24.84
C SER A 33 -15.39 23.18 -24.14
N ALA A 34 -15.91 22.60 -23.06
CA ALA A 34 -15.29 21.52 -22.31
C ALA A 34 -15.10 20.29 -23.21
N GLN A 35 -14.07 20.33 -24.04
CA GLN A 35 -13.30 19.19 -24.49
C GLN A 35 -12.20 19.05 -23.46
N GLY A 36 -12.60 18.62 -22.26
CA GLY A 36 -11.66 18.08 -21.29
C GLY A 36 -11.07 16.85 -21.96
N ALA A 37 -9.78 16.93 -22.25
CA ALA A 37 -9.00 15.80 -22.72
C ALA A 37 -9.32 14.61 -21.82
N ASP A 38 -9.95 13.60 -22.41
CA ASP A 38 -9.89 12.26 -21.89
C ASP A 38 -8.40 11.99 -21.64
N VAL A 39 -8.03 11.87 -20.37
CA VAL A 39 -6.79 11.19 -19.98
C VAL A 39 -7.04 9.72 -20.31
N SER A 40 -7.06 9.43 -21.62
CA SER A 40 -7.05 8.10 -22.18
C SER A 40 -5.61 7.60 -22.05
N GLY A 41 -5.31 7.18 -20.84
CA GLY A 41 -4.15 6.38 -20.49
C GLY A 41 -4.54 5.28 -19.49
N ARG A 42 -5.82 4.89 -19.42
CA ARG A 42 -6.18 3.64 -18.79
C ARG A 42 -5.57 2.56 -19.68
N ALA A 43 -4.42 2.03 -19.28
CA ALA A 43 -3.93 0.75 -19.75
C ALA A 43 -5.14 -0.17 -19.84
N ALA A 44 -5.30 -0.89 -20.95
CA ALA A 44 -6.36 -1.89 -21.08
C ALA A 44 -6.27 -2.76 -19.82
N GLY A 45 -7.25 -2.59 -18.92
CA GLY A 45 -7.04 -2.85 -17.49
C GLY A 45 -6.65 -4.30 -17.28
N ALA A 46 -5.50 -4.52 -16.64
CA ALA A 46 -5.15 -5.82 -16.11
C ALA A 46 -6.36 -6.37 -15.34
N ALA A 47 -6.61 -7.66 -15.46
CA ALA A 47 -7.68 -8.29 -14.70
C ALA A 47 -7.41 -8.06 -13.19
N ALA A 48 -8.46 -7.71 -12.44
CA ALA A 48 -8.34 -7.54 -11.00
C ALA A 48 -7.76 -8.80 -10.36
N PRO A 49 -6.87 -8.68 -9.35
CA PRO A 49 -6.30 -9.83 -8.68
C PRO A 49 -7.37 -10.79 -8.13
N CYS A 50 -7.13 -12.09 -8.22
CA CYS A 50 -8.08 -13.13 -7.82
C CYS A 50 -7.37 -14.36 -7.24
N LEU A 51 -8.11 -15.17 -6.48
CA LEU A 51 -7.61 -16.39 -5.86
C LEU A 51 -7.87 -17.61 -6.71
N THR A 52 -6.83 -18.37 -7.00
CA THR A 52 -6.98 -19.70 -7.62
C THR A 52 -7.20 -20.79 -6.57
N ASP A 53 -6.67 -20.59 -5.37
CA ASP A 53 -6.92 -21.39 -4.18
C ASP A 53 -6.62 -20.55 -2.93
N ALA A 54 -6.66 -21.16 -1.74
CA ALA A 54 -6.43 -20.43 -0.49
C ALA A 54 -5.05 -19.76 -0.42
N THR A 55 -4.01 -20.35 -1.02
CA THR A 55 -2.61 -19.94 -0.89
C THR A 55 -2.03 -19.38 -2.18
N THR A 56 -2.85 -19.10 -3.18
CA THR A 56 -2.41 -18.64 -4.50
C THR A 56 -3.25 -17.47 -5.01
N LEU A 57 -2.60 -16.31 -5.10
CA LEU A 57 -3.09 -15.10 -5.73
C LEU A 57 -2.59 -15.03 -7.18
N VAL A 58 -3.45 -14.61 -8.10
CA VAL A 58 -3.11 -14.28 -9.48
C VAL A 58 -3.47 -12.81 -9.71
N GLY A 59 -2.52 -12.01 -10.16
CA GLY A 59 -2.68 -10.57 -10.38
C GLY A 59 -1.41 -9.97 -10.98
N ASP A 60 -1.53 -8.80 -11.59
CA ASP A 60 -0.40 -8.09 -12.21
C ASP A 60 0.45 -7.43 -11.11
N LEU A 61 1.66 -7.94 -10.88
CA LEU A 61 2.57 -7.46 -9.83
C LEU A 61 3.61 -6.48 -10.39
N ASP A 62 3.97 -6.60 -11.68
CA ASP A 62 4.97 -5.75 -12.33
C ASP A 62 4.42 -4.70 -13.30
N GLY A 63 3.10 -4.63 -13.45
CA GLY A 63 2.40 -3.61 -14.23
C GLY A 63 2.50 -3.83 -15.74
N ASP A 64 2.79 -5.05 -16.20
CA ASP A 64 2.94 -5.35 -17.63
C ASP A 64 1.64 -5.82 -18.30
N ALA A 65 0.53 -5.78 -17.56
CA ALA A 65 -0.81 -6.24 -17.94
C ALA A 65 -0.93 -7.75 -18.20
N HIS A 66 0.06 -8.55 -17.79
CA HIS A 66 -0.01 -10.01 -17.76
C HIS A 66 -0.08 -10.50 -16.30
N PRO A 67 -1.12 -11.26 -15.93
CA PRO A 67 -1.23 -11.73 -14.55
C PRO A 67 -0.04 -12.60 -14.14
N ASP A 68 0.53 -12.29 -12.99
CA ASP A 68 1.54 -13.08 -12.31
C ASP A 68 0.89 -14.03 -11.30
N LYS A 69 1.60 -15.10 -10.94
CA LYS A 69 1.14 -16.04 -9.91
C LYS A 69 2.01 -15.94 -8.66
N ILE A 70 1.39 -15.55 -7.55
CA ILE A 70 2.00 -15.44 -6.23
C ILE A 70 1.47 -16.58 -5.36
N THR A 71 2.36 -17.38 -4.78
CA THR A 71 1.98 -18.43 -3.82
C THR A 71 2.55 -18.17 -2.44
N ASN A 72 1.75 -18.31 -1.39
CA ASN A 72 2.15 -18.21 0.02
C ASN A 72 1.63 -19.44 0.79
N PRO A 73 2.31 -20.60 0.71
CA PRO A 73 1.76 -21.89 1.15
C PRO A 73 1.34 -21.99 2.62
N GLU A 74 1.95 -21.18 3.50
CA GLU A 74 1.70 -21.21 4.94
C GLU A 74 1.06 -19.92 5.46
N HIS A 75 0.81 -18.94 4.60
CA HIS A 75 0.38 -17.60 4.99
C HIS A 75 1.36 -16.85 5.92
N THR A 76 2.60 -17.31 6.02
CA THR A 76 3.65 -16.76 6.90
C THR A 76 4.54 -15.73 6.21
N GLY A 77 4.47 -15.66 4.86
CA GLY A 77 5.27 -14.74 4.06
C GLY A 77 6.72 -15.18 3.81
N THR A 78 7.24 -16.19 4.53
CA THR A 78 8.64 -16.66 4.43
C THR A 78 8.86 -17.71 3.33
N GLY A 79 7.79 -18.39 2.90
CA GLY A 79 7.79 -19.36 1.79
C GLY A 79 7.26 -18.81 0.48
N MET A 80 7.09 -17.49 0.36
CA MET A 80 6.43 -16.88 -0.79
C MET A 80 7.24 -17.04 -2.08
N THR A 81 6.55 -17.30 -3.19
CA THR A 81 7.17 -17.36 -4.53
C THR A 81 6.33 -16.63 -5.57
N VAL A 82 6.99 -16.14 -6.62
CA VAL A 82 6.37 -15.51 -7.79
C VAL A 82 6.69 -16.33 -9.05
N GLN A 83 5.72 -16.44 -9.95
CA GLN A 83 5.92 -16.86 -11.34
C GLN A 83 5.39 -15.76 -12.25
N TRP A 84 6.28 -15.17 -13.05
CA TRP A 84 5.94 -14.06 -13.95
C TRP A 84 5.04 -14.50 -15.10
N GLY A 85 4.04 -13.69 -15.42
CA GLY A 85 3.11 -13.89 -16.53
C GLY A 85 3.75 -13.62 -17.88
N GLY A 86 3.50 -14.52 -18.84
CA GLY A 86 3.88 -14.34 -20.24
C GLY A 86 2.73 -13.80 -21.08
N THR A 87 3.06 -13.18 -22.22
CA THR A 87 2.08 -12.62 -23.17
C THR A 87 1.07 -13.65 -23.73
N ASN A 88 1.39 -14.94 -23.62
CA ASN A 88 0.56 -16.07 -24.04
C ASN A 88 -0.29 -16.67 -22.89
N GLY A 89 -0.31 -16.04 -21.70
CA GLY A 89 -1.00 -16.54 -20.51
C GLY A 89 -0.29 -17.70 -19.80
N SER A 90 0.97 -18.01 -20.16
CA SER A 90 1.78 -18.99 -19.43
C SER A 90 2.49 -18.33 -18.24
N PHE A 91 2.85 -19.15 -17.25
CA PHE A 91 3.66 -18.72 -16.12
C PHE A 91 5.10 -19.19 -16.28
N GLY A 92 6.05 -18.32 -15.98
CA GLY A 92 7.48 -18.61 -15.99
C GLY A 92 7.93 -19.52 -14.84
N GLU A 93 9.25 -19.50 -14.58
CA GLU A 93 9.84 -20.23 -13.46
C GLU A 93 9.30 -19.75 -12.11
N LYS A 94 9.18 -20.70 -11.16
CA LYS A 94 8.83 -20.40 -9.77
C LYS A 94 10.05 -19.86 -9.02
N ILE A 95 10.06 -18.55 -8.76
CA ILE A 95 11.16 -17.85 -8.11
C ILE A 95 10.81 -17.59 -6.63
N PRO A 96 11.61 -18.05 -5.66
CA PRO A 96 11.46 -17.66 -4.27
C PRO A 96 11.63 -16.14 -4.09
N VAL A 97 10.69 -15.50 -3.38
CA VAL A 97 10.74 -14.04 -3.13
C VAL A 97 12.04 -13.65 -2.43
N ARG A 98 12.53 -14.46 -1.49
CA ARG A 98 13.82 -14.25 -0.83
C ARG A 98 15.00 -14.06 -1.80
N ASN A 99 14.96 -14.70 -2.97
CA ASN A 99 16.03 -14.59 -3.96
C ASN A 99 15.96 -13.24 -4.68
N LEU A 100 14.75 -12.79 -5.03
CA LEU A 100 14.51 -11.48 -5.64
C LEU A 100 14.86 -10.33 -4.68
N LEU A 101 14.60 -10.52 -3.38
CA LEU A 101 14.97 -9.56 -2.34
C LEU A 101 16.46 -9.54 -2.00
N GLY A 102 17.25 -10.49 -2.51
CA GLY A 102 18.68 -10.61 -2.21
C GLY A 102 18.94 -10.98 -0.74
N ALA A 103 18.13 -11.87 -0.18
CA ALA A 103 18.35 -12.40 1.16
C ALA A 103 19.55 -13.36 1.18
N GLU A 104 20.46 -13.14 2.12
CA GLU A 104 21.68 -13.91 2.29
C GLU A 104 21.44 -15.20 3.07
N LYS A 105 22.50 -16.02 3.18
CA LYS A 105 22.43 -17.25 3.98
C LYS A 105 22.40 -16.88 5.46
N GLY A 106 21.41 -17.42 6.18
CA GLY A 106 21.20 -17.11 7.60
C GLY A 106 20.06 -16.11 7.80
N GLU A 107 19.72 -15.34 6.76
CA GLU A 107 18.61 -14.40 6.82
C GLU A 107 17.25 -15.07 6.55
N ILE A 108 16.24 -14.55 7.25
CA ILE A 108 14.83 -14.77 6.97
C ILE A 108 14.33 -13.57 6.16
N ALA A 109 13.67 -13.85 5.04
CA ALA A 109 12.93 -12.85 4.29
C ALA A 109 11.44 -13.16 4.41
N ALA A 110 10.67 -12.21 4.93
CA ALA A 110 9.21 -12.29 5.00
C ALA A 110 8.61 -11.25 4.05
N ALA A 111 7.53 -11.61 3.36
CA ALA A 111 6.80 -10.69 2.51
C ALA A 111 5.28 -10.89 2.63
N ALA A 112 4.52 -9.81 2.47
CA ALA A 112 3.08 -9.83 2.29
C ALA A 112 2.72 -9.06 1.01
N VAL A 113 1.75 -9.57 0.25
CA VAL A 113 1.28 -8.96 -1.00
C VAL A 113 -0.20 -8.69 -0.88
N ALA A 114 -0.59 -7.44 -1.05
CA ALA A 114 -1.97 -7.00 -1.15
C ALA A 114 -2.01 -5.62 -1.81
N ASP A 115 -3.21 -5.15 -2.13
CA ASP A 115 -3.47 -3.78 -2.59
C ASP A 115 -3.76 -2.94 -1.34
N PHE A 116 -2.70 -2.52 -0.62
CA PHE A 116 -2.82 -1.95 0.72
C PHE A 116 -3.38 -0.52 0.68
N ASP A 117 -3.22 0.20 -0.42
CA ASP A 117 -3.78 1.55 -0.61
C ASP A 117 -5.08 1.59 -1.43
N ASN A 118 -5.53 0.43 -1.92
CA ASN A 118 -6.77 0.22 -2.69
C ASN A 118 -6.77 1.00 -4.02
N ASP A 119 -5.61 1.09 -4.68
CA ASP A 119 -5.45 1.75 -5.98
C ASP A 119 -5.71 0.80 -7.18
N GLY A 120 -5.85 -0.50 -6.90
CA GLY A 120 -6.08 -1.55 -7.89
C GLY A 120 -4.80 -2.29 -8.32
N THR A 121 -3.65 -1.90 -7.79
CA THR A 121 -2.33 -2.49 -8.05
C THR A 121 -1.89 -3.31 -6.85
N LEU A 122 -1.16 -4.40 -7.08
CA LEU A 122 -0.59 -5.17 -5.97
C LEU A 122 0.68 -4.50 -5.44
N ASP A 123 0.70 -4.28 -4.14
CA ASP A 123 1.86 -3.81 -3.40
C ASP A 123 2.58 -4.97 -2.71
N MET A 124 3.72 -4.66 -2.10
CA MET A 124 4.41 -5.60 -1.23
C MET A 124 4.98 -4.94 0.02
N VAL A 125 4.80 -5.61 1.16
CA VAL A 125 5.56 -5.32 2.39
C VAL A 125 6.66 -6.35 2.52
N VAL A 126 7.89 -5.92 2.79
CA VAL A 126 9.04 -6.81 2.91
C VAL A 126 9.82 -6.57 4.18
N ASN A 127 10.34 -7.64 4.75
CA ASN A 127 11.30 -7.60 5.84
C ASN A 127 12.43 -8.61 5.57
N ILE A 128 13.67 -8.22 5.85
CA ILE A 128 14.81 -9.14 5.92
C ILE A 128 15.54 -8.94 7.23
N VAL A 129 15.75 -10.02 7.97
CA VAL A 129 16.48 -10.02 9.23
C VAL A 129 17.37 -11.26 9.33
N GLU A 130 18.56 -11.09 9.90
CA GLU A 130 19.35 -12.22 10.40
C GLU A 130 18.89 -12.51 11.83
N PRO A 131 18.23 -13.65 12.09
CA PRO A 131 17.68 -13.95 13.39
C PRO A 131 18.77 -13.97 14.46
N SER A 132 18.49 -13.34 15.61
CA SER A 132 19.37 -13.29 16.78
C SER A 132 19.76 -14.67 17.31
N GLY A 133 18.88 -15.67 17.13
CA GLY A 133 19.05 -17.00 17.67
C GLY A 133 18.94 -17.07 19.21
N GLY A 134 18.42 -16.01 19.84
CA GLY A 134 18.32 -15.87 21.30
C GLY A 134 17.22 -14.93 21.76
N ASP A 135 17.34 -14.44 22.99
CA ASP A 135 16.31 -13.63 23.66
C ASP A 135 16.33 -12.15 23.27
N ASP A 136 17.41 -11.63 22.69
CA ASP A 136 17.48 -10.22 22.28
C ASP A 136 17.17 -10.12 20.77
N PRO A 137 16.12 -9.38 20.36
CA PRO A 137 15.73 -9.33 18.95
C PRO A 137 16.78 -8.64 18.07
N SER A 138 17.03 -9.20 16.88
CA SER A 138 17.82 -8.54 15.84
C SER A 138 17.03 -7.43 15.15
N THR A 139 17.73 -6.40 14.71
CA THR A 139 17.16 -5.37 13.83
C THR A 139 17.13 -5.84 12.39
N ALA A 140 16.05 -5.53 11.68
CA ALA A 140 15.92 -5.84 10.26
C ALA A 140 16.98 -5.09 9.43
N ARG A 141 17.59 -5.78 8.46
CA ARG A 141 18.44 -5.18 7.42
C ARG A 141 17.59 -4.41 6.40
N LEU A 142 16.37 -4.88 6.17
CA LEU A 142 15.41 -4.30 5.24
C LEU A 142 14.02 -4.34 5.86
N ALA A 143 13.30 -3.22 5.83
CA ALA A 143 11.90 -3.13 6.21
C ALA A 143 11.25 -2.05 5.34
N GLU A 144 10.43 -2.45 4.38
CA GLU A 144 9.86 -1.53 3.39
C GLU A 144 8.41 -1.88 3.07
N TYR A 145 7.59 -0.84 2.89
CA TYR A 145 6.37 -0.92 2.10
C TYR A 145 6.67 -0.44 0.68
N ARG A 146 6.21 -1.21 -0.30
CA ARG A 146 6.50 -1.02 -1.73
C ARG A 146 5.19 -0.98 -2.51
N PRO A 147 4.65 0.22 -2.77
CA PRO A 147 3.53 0.38 -3.68
C PRO A 147 3.83 -0.22 -5.05
N GLY A 148 2.87 -0.90 -5.65
CA GLY A 148 3.01 -1.42 -7.01
C GLY A 148 3.10 -0.31 -8.07
N PRO A 149 3.53 -0.63 -9.30
CA PRO A 149 4.06 -1.93 -9.74
C PRO A 149 5.51 -2.18 -9.28
N LEU A 150 5.91 -3.45 -9.23
CA LEU A 150 7.22 -3.88 -8.74
C LEU A 150 8.16 -4.36 -9.86
N ASP A 151 9.44 -4.03 -9.77
CA ASP A 151 10.44 -4.49 -10.72
C ASP A 151 10.64 -6.01 -10.67
N ARG A 152 10.51 -6.70 -11.81
CA ARG A 152 10.63 -8.17 -11.92
C ARG A 152 11.95 -8.75 -11.40
N THR A 153 13.03 -7.96 -11.40
CA THR A 153 14.37 -8.45 -11.07
C THR A 153 14.68 -8.41 -9.57
N ASN A 154 14.04 -7.50 -8.83
CA ASN A 154 14.38 -7.25 -7.42
C ASN A 154 13.21 -6.82 -6.52
N LEU A 155 11.98 -6.83 -7.06
CA LEU A 155 10.75 -6.43 -6.40
C LEU A 155 10.78 -5.01 -5.81
N ARG A 156 11.64 -4.12 -6.31
CA ARG A 156 11.66 -2.72 -5.88
C ARG A 156 10.54 -1.94 -6.52
N SER A 157 10.08 -0.92 -5.81
CA SER A 157 9.17 0.12 -6.29
C SER A 157 9.91 1.46 -6.31
N PRO A 158 9.62 2.36 -7.28
CA PRO A 158 10.11 3.74 -7.24
C PRO A 158 9.59 4.51 -6.02
N ASP A 159 8.44 4.11 -5.48
CA ASP A 159 7.76 4.75 -4.35
C ASP A 159 7.93 3.96 -3.04
N ALA A 160 8.88 3.01 -3.04
CA ALA A 160 9.23 2.25 -1.85
C ALA A 160 9.66 3.20 -0.72
N ARG A 161 9.16 2.91 0.48
CA ARG A 161 9.47 3.67 1.69
C ARG A 161 9.73 2.75 2.86
N HIS A 162 10.51 3.26 3.81
CA HIS A 162 10.78 2.60 5.07
C HIS A 162 9.47 2.27 5.79
N SER A 163 9.43 1.11 6.43
CA SER A 163 8.36 0.71 7.35
C SER A 163 8.98 0.38 8.69
N ASP A 164 8.30 0.76 9.78
CA ASP A 164 8.76 0.50 11.15
C ASP A 164 8.57 -0.97 11.60
N ILE A 165 8.15 -1.87 10.70
CA ILE A 165 8.13 -3.30 11.00
C ILE A 165 9.54 -3.78 11.31
N GLY A 166 9.70 -4.50 12.42
CA GLY A 166 11.01 -4.90 12.89
C GLY A 166 11.71 -3.89 13.81
N GLU A 167 11.13 -2.71 14.07
CA GLU A 167 11.66 -1.78 15.07
C GLU A 167 11.20 -2.13 16.50
N HIS A 168 10.06 -2.82 16.61
CA HIS A 168 9.45 -3.23 17.89
C HIS A 168 9.68 -4.71 18.24
N GLY A 169 10.49 -5.42 17.45
CA GLY A 169 10.81 -6.83 17.63
C GLY A 169 11.45 -7.40 16.36
N GLU A 170 11.92 -8.65 16.42
CA GLU A 170 12.50 -9.32 15.25
C GLU A 170 11.40 -10.06 14.47
N VAL A 171 11.08 -9.57 13.26
CA VAL A 171 10.02 -10.14 12.41
C VAL A 171 10.30 -11.60 12.06
N GLN A 172 9.34 -12.47 12.38
CA GLN A 172 9.36 -13.89 12.03
C GLN A 172 8.43 -14.20 10.85
N GLN A 173 7.26 -13.53 10.80
CA GLN A 173 6.23 -13.79 9.79
C GLN A 173 5.44 -12.53 9.48
N LEU A 174 4.97 -12.44 8.23
CA LEU A 174 4.05 -11.41 7.76
C LEU A 174 2.83 -12.08 7.15
N SER A 175 1.62 -11.62 7.55
CA SER A 175 0.38 -12.08 6.93
C SER A 175 -0.56 -10.91 6.66
N VAL A 176 -1.27 -10.99 5.54
CA VAL A 176 -2.39 -10.08 5.25
C VAL A 176 -3.50 -10.38 6.22
N ALA A 177 -4.09 -9.33 6.79
CA ALA A 177 -5.14 -9.42 7.78
C ALA A 177 -6.29 -8.49 7.41
N ARG A 178 -7.47 -8.78 7.95
CA ARG A 178 -8.58 -7.83 7.98
C ARG A 178 -8.81 -7.44 9.43
N TYR A 179 -8.23 -6.33 9.85
CA TYR A 179 -8.60 -5.67 11.08
C TYR A 179 -9.61 -4.57 10.75
N ASN A 180 -10.21 -3.97 11.79
CA ASN A 180 -11.09 -2.80 11.73
C ASN A 180 -12.34 -2.83 10.79
N ASP A 181 -12.56 -3.92 10.04
CA ASP A 181 -13.63 -4.17 9.08
C ASP A 181 -13.70 -3.24 7.86
N ASP A 182 -12.63 -2.49 7.54
CA ASP A 182 -12.59 -1.63 6.37
C ASP A 182 -12.25 -2.38 5.05
N GLU A 183 -12.07 -1.62 3.98
CA GLU A 183 -11.78 -2.14 2.63
C GLU A 183 -10.28 -2.30 2.34
N TYR A 184 -9.41 -1.85 3.25
CA TYR A 184 -7.97 -1.86 3.09
C TYR A 184 -7.40 -3.12 3.74
N PRO A 185 -6.62 -3.93 2.99
CA PRO A 185 -5.84 -5.00 3.59
C PRO A 185 -4.91 -4.44 4.68
N ASP A 186 -4.89 -5.09 5.84
CA ASP A 186 -3.98 -4.76 6.93
C ASP A 186 -2.85 -5.78 7.02
N LEU A 187 -1.89 -5.53 7.90
CA LEU A 187 -0.76 -6.43 8.12
C LEU A 187 -0.72 -6.92 9.57
N ALA A 188 -0.64 -8.24 9.73
CA ALA A 188 -0.19 -8.87 10.96
C ALA A 188 1.31 -9.15 10.87
N VAL A 189 2.03 -8.85 11.94
CA VAL A 189 3.48 -9.01 12.07
C VAL A 189 3.77 -9.87 13.28
N LEU A 190 4.22 -11.11 13.08
CA LEU A 190 4.70 -11.93 14.21
C LEU A 190 6.15 -11.55 14.49
N ASN A 191 6.45 -11.13 15.71
CA ASN A 191 7.82 -10.83 16.14
C ASN A 191 8.26 -11.74 17.28
N ASN A 192 9.58 -11.93 17.37
CA ASN A 192 10.25 -12.13 18.65
C ASN A 192 10.40 -10.74 19.32
N SER A 193 9.66 -10.50 20.41
CA SER A 193 9.71 -9.22 21.15
C SER A 193 10.86 -9.17 22.16
N GLY A 194 11.53 -10.30 22.37
CA GLY A 194 12.59 -10.49 23.33
C GLY A 194 12.15 -11.09 24.67
N ASP A 195 13.11 -11.39 25.54
CA ASP A 195 12.89 -12.01 26.86
C ASP A 195 12.08 -13.33 26.80
N GLY A 196 12.25 -14.09 25.72
CA GLY A 196 11.50 -15.33 25.45
C GLY A 196 10.02 -15.13 25.08
N GLN A 197 9.60 -13.89 24.84
CA GLN A 197 8.24 -13.52 24.41
C GLN A 197 8.13 -13.39 22.89
N MET A 198 6.95 -13.69 22.39
CA MET A 198 6.54 -13.38 21.03
C MET A 198 5.32 -12.49 21.06
N ASP A 199 5.14 -11.67 20.04
CA ASP A 199 3.94 -10.86 19.87
C ASP A 199 3.49 -10.80 18.41
N ARG A 200 2.18 -10.67 18.22
CA ARG A 200 1.58 -10.30 16.94
C ARG A 200 1.27 -8.81 17.01
N ASP A 201 2.08 -8.03 16.31
CA ASP A 201 1.82 -6.63 16.02
C ASP A 201 0.91 -6.46 14.81
N VAL A 202 0.36 -5.25 14.69
CA VAL A 202 -0.58 -4.88 13.62
C VAL A 202 -0.13 -3.57 12.98
N ARG A 203 -0.29 -3.47 11.66
CA ARG A 203 -0.29 -2.21 10.92
C ARG A 203 -1.62 -2.07 10.21
N LEU A 204 -2.32 -0.98 10.51
CA LEU A 204 -3.55 -0.63 9.84
C LEU A 204 -3.24 0.17 8.59
N SER A 205 -3.82 -0.22 7.47
CA SER A 205 -3.70 0.56 6.24
C SER A 205 -4.64 1.76 6.26
N GLN A 206 -4.31 2.77 5.46
CA GLN A 206 -5.07 4.01 5.41
C GLN A 206 -5.43 4.43 3.97
N PRO A 207 -6.61 5.05 3.77
CA PRO A 207 -7.02 5.60 2.48
C PRO A 207 -5.97 6.54 1.87
N GLY A 208 -5.51 6.23 0.66
CA GLY A 208 -4.55 7.06 -0.09
C GLY A 208 -3.16 7.17 0.56
N GLY A 209 -2.90 6.37 1.59
CA GLY A 209 -1.63 6.26 2.28
C GLY A 209 -0.99 4.90 2.12
N GLY A 210 -1.77 3.81 2.07
CA GLY A 210 -1.27 2.44 2.09
C GLY A 210 -0.97 1.97 3.50
N LEU A 211 0.04 1.11 3.68
CA LEU A 211 0.41 0.59 4.99
C LEU A 211 0.81 1.71 5.96
N GLY A 212 0.15 1.79 7.11
CA GLY A 212 0.45 2.73 8.19
C GLY A 212 1.60 2.28 9.10
N ASP A 213 1.99 3.17 10.00
CA ASP A 213 2.99 2.94 11.05
C ASP A 213 2.38 2.23 12.28
N TYR A 214 3.22 1.91 13.27
CA TYR A 214 2.82 1.35 14.56
C TYR A 214 1.79 2.23 15.26
N ASP A 215 0.69 1.60 15.66
CA ASP A 215 -0.33 2.21 16.51
C ASP A 215 -0.51 1.33 17.76
N TYR A 216 -0.24 1.92 18.92
CA TYR A 216 -0.39 1.25 20.20
C TYR A 216 -1.85 0.86 20.49
N GLU A 217 -2.83 1.70 20.14
CA GLU A 217 -4.24 1.39 20.35
C GLU A 217 -4.68 0.22 19.46
N ALA A 218 -4.17 0.18 18.21
CA ALA A 218 -4.41 -0.95 17.31
C ALA A 218 -3.76 -2.24 17.85
N LYS A 219 -2.53 -2.16 18.38
CA LYS A 219 -1.87 -3.30 19.04
C LYS A 219 -2.67 -3.82 20.23
N GLU A 220 -3.13 -2.95 21.13
CA GLU A 220 -3.93 -3.39 22.28
C GLU A 220 -5.24 -4.04 21.85
N LYS A 221 -5.84 -3.57 20.76
CA LYS A 221 -7.14 -4.06 20.28
C LYS A 221 -7.05 -5.36 19.49
N TYR A 222 -6.04 -5.50 18.64
CA TYR A 222 -5.96 -6.58 17.64
C TYR A 222 -4.71 -7.45 17.79
N GLY A 223 -3.68 -6.97 18.47
CA GLY A 223 -2.46 -7.72 18.72
C GLY A 223 -2.66 -8.82 19.76
N GLU A 224 -1.61 -9.63 19.96
CA GLU A 224 -1.62 -10.72 20.92
C GLU A 224 -0.20 -11.04 21.37
N PHE A 225 -0.03 -11.46 22.61
CA PHE A 225 1.25 -11.90 23.17
C PHE A 225 1.26 -13.41 23.36
N GLY A 226 2.41 -14.01 23.22
CA GLY A 226 2.63 -15.44 23.44
C GLY A 226 4.09 -15.75 23.70
N THR A 227 4.45 -17.01 23.52
CA THR A 227 5.81 -17.51 23.76
C THR A 227 6.28 -18.30 22.55
N TRP A 228 7.57 -18.65 22.50
CA TRP A 228 8.08 -19.54 21.45
C TRP A 228 7.39 -20.92 21.38
N ALA A 229 6.90 -21.42 22.52
CA ALA A 229 6.18 -22.70 22.57
C ALA A 229 4.71 -22.58 22.15
N GLU A 230 4.12 -21.41 22.41
CA GLU A 230 2.73 -21.07 22.12
C GLU A 230 2.69 -19.67 21.50
N PRO A 231 3.11 -19.54 20.23
CA PRO A 231 3.15 -18.24 19.57
C PRO A 231 1.74 -17.72 19.31
N PRO A 232 1.55 -16.40 19.26
CA PRO A 232 0.30 -15.80 18.79
C PRO A 232 -0.14 -16.38 17.44
N ALA A 233 -1.44 -16.64 17.29
CA ALA A 233 -1.98 -17.14 16.03
C ALA A 233 -1.87 -16.08 14.93
N MET A 234 -1.44 -16.45 13.72
CA MET A 234 -1.44 -15.54 12.57
C MET A 234 -2.72 -15.69 11.75
N PRO A 235 -3.28 -14.59 11.19
CA PRO A 235 -4.40 -14.67 10.25
C PRO A 235 -4.01 -15.51 9.03
N GLY A 236 -4.86 -16.49 8.68
CA GLY A 236 -4.64 -17.41 7.55
C GLY A 236 -5.57 -17.19 6.37
N ASP A 237 -6.46 -16.20 6.45
CA ASP A 237 -7.52 -15.98 5.47
C ASP A 237 -7.54 -14.57 4.88
N GLY A 238 -6.56 -13.71 5.18
CA GLY A 238 -6.54 -12.32 4.72
C GLY A 238 -6.79 -12.17 3.23
N TRP A 239 -6.09 -12.92 2.39
CA TRP A 239 -6.35 -12.93 0.95
C TRP A 239 -7.80 -13.26 0.58
N LYS A 240 -8.42 -14.23 1.25
CA LYS A 240 -9.82 -14.60 1.01
C LYS A 240 -10.81 -13.50 1.40
N GLN A 241 -10.42 -12.61 2.32
CA GLN A 241 -11.24 -11.48 2.74
C GLN A 241 -11.30 -10.38 1.67
N PHE A 242 -10.22 -10.18 0.90
CA PHE A 242 -10.09 -9.07 -0.05
C PHE A 242 -10.20 -9.49 -1.53
N TYR A 243 -9.88 -10.74 -1.86
CA TYR A 243 -9.84 -11.22 -3.25
C TYR A 243 -10.90 -12.29 -3.52
N LYS A 244 -11.57 -12.16 -4.67
CA LYS A 244 -12.54 -13.14 -5.15
C LYS A 244 -11.84 -14.32 -5.80
N PRO A 245 -12.48 -15.51 -5.85
CA PRO A 245 -11.98 -16.61 -6.65
C PRO A 245 -11.86 -16.22 -8.14
N CYS A 246 -10.84 -16.71 -8.81
CA CYS A 246 -10.75 -16.64 -10.27
C CYS A 246 -11.90 -17.44 -10.90
N SER A 247 -12.47 -16.93 -11.99
CA SER A 247 -13.66 -17.48 -12.67
C SER A 247 -13.45 -18.87 -13.27
#